data_AF-A0A2E9JXY0-F1
#
_entry.id   AF-A0A2E9JXY0-F1
#
_cell.length_a   1.000
_cell.length_b   1.000
_cell.length_c   1.000
_cell.angle_alpha   90.00
_cell.angle_beta   90.00
_cell.angle_gamma   90.00
#
_symmetry.space_group_name_H-M   'P 1'
#
loop_
_entity.id
_entity.type
_entity.pdbx_description
1 polymer ?
#
loop_
_entity_poly.entity_id
_entity_poly.type
_entity_poly.pdbx_seq_one_letter_code
_entity_poly.pdbx_strand_id
1 'polypeptide(L)'
;MKKLLLGLALFAVSAAANAVTVVLVVHNQTSGSGAVSSLLTDGSHVTTGTTSNVTWDWDGTTLSGSGLYSAASSIGSSPFSSSILADNIEDLSIASGVATATLYSCQEGTFLATVGASGCGGYGFGTNFASDSITTWGPGTTISQTIGGDDVLTASPRTISAYDFGFVSFTGTGLTLGDTVTLGNGVGVGSQGVGGGGEAMVFQVVPVPAAAWLFGSALGLLGWARRRVV
;
A
#
# COMPACT_ATOMS: atom_id res chain seq x y z
N MET A 1 37.22 -18.94 23.95
CA MET A 1 35.83 -18.74 24.43
C MET A 1 35.17 -17.47 23.87
N LYS A 2 35.77 -16.28 23.96
CA LYS A 2 35.18 -15.03 23.41
C LYS A 2 34.79 -15.08 21.91
N LYS A 3 35.54 -15.81 21.08
CA LYS A 3 35.27 -15.98 19.64
C LYS A 3 34.07 -16.89 19.33
N LEU A 4 33.71 -17.80 20.24
CA LEU A 4 32.57 -18.71 20.09
C LEU A 4 31.26 -18.00 20.44
N LEU A 5 31.29 -17.13 21.46
CA LEU A 5 30.16 -16.29 21.85
C LEU A 5 29.75 -15.28 20.77
N LEU A 6 30.71 -14.72 20.03
CA LEU A 6 30.42 -13.78 18.94
C LEU A 6 29.74 -14.46 17.74
N GLY A 7 30.13 -15.71 17.42
CA GLY A 7 29.51 -16.50 16.35
C GLY A 7 28.08 -16.93 16.70
N LEU A 8 27.84 -17.34 17.95
CA LEU A 8 26.50 -17.66 18.44
C LEU A 8 25.59 -16.43 18.52
N ALA A 9 26.14 -15.28 18.92
CA ALA A 9 25.40 -14.01 18.90
C ALA A 9 25.01 -13.60 17.47
N LEU A 10 25.89 -13.79 16.48
CA LEU A 10 25.56 -13.48 15.08
C LEU A 10 24.45 -14.40 14.53
N PHE A 11 24.48 -15.69 14.86
CA PHE A 11 23.43 -16.66 14.48
C PHE A 11 22.10 -16.42 15.21
N ALA A 12 22.14 -15.97 16.47
CA ALA A 12 20.96 -15.63 17.23
C ALA A 12 20.31 -14.32 16.73
N VAL A 13 21.10 -13.34 16.30
CA VAL A 13 20.60 -12.08 15.72
C VAL A 13 20.02 -12.29 14.32
N SER A 14 20.53 -13.23 13.53
CA SER A 14 19.94 -13.57 12.23
C SER A 14 18.55 -14.21 12.31
N ALA A 15 18.16 -14.76 13.46
CA ALA A 15 16.82 -15.32 13.68
C ALA A 15 15.79 -14.29 14.17
N ALA A 16 16.21 -13.05 14.44
CA ALA A 16 15.36 -11.99 14.99
C ALA A 16 14.87 -10.97 13.94
N ALA A 17 15.18 -11.17 12.65
CA ALA A 17 14.70 -10.34 11.55
C ALA A 17 13.98 -11.21 10.51
N ASN A 18 12.82 -11.76 10.88
CA ASN A 18 12.02 -12.63 10.00
C ASN A 18 11.02 -11.82 9.17
N ALA A 19 11.45 -10.68 8.63
CA ALA A 19 10.69 -10.04 7.58
C ALA A 19 10.79 -10.94 6.34
N VAL A 20 9.66 -11.48 5.89
CA VAL A 20 9.57 -12.25 4.65
C VAL A 20 9.14 -11.33 3.53
N THR A 21 9.79 -11.44 2.38
CA THR A 21 9.37 -10.71 1.20
C THR A 21 8.04 -11.28 0.71
N VAL A 22 7.11 -10.38 0.44
CA VAL A 22 5.80 -10.70 -0.09
C VAL A 22 5.55 -9.92 -1.38
N VAL A 23 4.64 -10.41 -2.22
CA VAL A 23 4.20 -9.72 -3.43
C VAL A 23 2.71 -9.46 -3.31
N LEU A 24 2.29 -8.23 -3.64
CA LEU A 24 0.88 -7.90 -3.74
C LEU A 24 0.25 -8.70 -4.88
N VAL A 25 -0.73 -9.54 -4.55
CA VAL A 25 -1.48 -10.35 -5.51
C VAL A 25 -2.68 -9.56 -6.02
N VAL A 26 -3.43 -8.97 -5.10
CA VAL A 26 -4.63 -8.20 -5.43
C VAL A 26 -4.94 -7.19 -4.33
N HIS A 27 -5.50 -6.05 -4.72
CA HIS A 27 -6.15 -5.11 -3.82
C HIS A 27 -7.60 -4.97 -4.27
N ASN A 28 -8.55 -5.47 -3.48
CA ASN A 28 -9.97 -5.46 -3.80
C ASN A 28 -10.73 -4.47 -2.93
N GLN A 29 -11.72 -3.82 -3.53
CA GLN A 29 -12.69 -2.94 -2.88
C GLN A 29 -14.11 -3.35 -3.24
N THR A 30 -15.07 -3.04 -2.36
CA THR A 30 -16.49 -3.27 -2.59
C THR A 30 -17.19 -1.93 -2.75
N SER A 31 -17.84 -1.75 -3.90
CA SER A 31 -18.61 -0.55 -4.19
C SER A 31 -19.93 -0.51 -3.42
N GLY A 32 -20.61 0.64 -3.39
CA GLY A 32 -21.94 0.83 -2.78
C GLY A 32 -23.07 -0.08 -3.31
N SER A 33 -22.88 -0.74 -4.46
CA SER A 33 -23.81 -1.74 -5.00
C SER A 33 -23.50 -3.18 -4.54
N GLY A 34 -22.42 -3.40 -3.79
CA GLY A 34 -21.91 -4.72 -3.41
C GLY A 34 -21.01 -5.35 -4.47
N ALA A 35 -20.82 -4.70 -5.64
CA ALA A 35 -19.91 -5.19 -6.65
C ALA A 35 -18.45 -5.04 -6.19
N VAL A 36 -17.68 -6.11 -6.37
CA VAL A 36 -16.24 -6.16 -6.06
C VAL A 36 -15.45 -5.69 -7.27
N SER A 37 -14.49 -4.80 -7.06
CA SER A 37 -13.52 -4.40 -8.08
C SER A 37 -12.10 -4.53 -7.53
N SER A 38 -11.15 -4.80 -8.42
CA SER A 38 -9.73 -4.79 -8.09
C SER A 38 -9.12 -3.44 -8.48
N LEU A 39 -8.36 -2.86 -7.57
CA LEU A 39 -7.53 -1.69 -7.84
C LEU A 39 -6.36 -2.08 -8.74
N LEU A 40 -5.99 -1.13 -9.59
CA LEU A 40 -4.96 -1.28 -10.62
C LEU A 40 -3.67 -0.67 -10.11
N THR A 41 -2.60 -1.47 -10.09
CA THR A 41 -1.32 -1.08 -9.49
C THR A 41 -0.17 -1.03 -10.49
N ASP A 42 -0.41 -1.48 -11.71
CA ASP A 42 0.58 -1.53 -12.80
C ASP A 42 0.78 -0.18 -13.52
N GLY A 43 0.00 0.85 -13.16
CA GLY A 43 0.00 2.12 -13.87
C GLY A 43 -0.66 2.05 -15.25
N SER A 44 -1.43 1.01 -15.56
CA SER A 44 -2.18 0.90 -16.82
C SER A 44 -3.33 1.92 -16.92
N HIS A 45 -3.78 2.44 -15.77
CA HIS A 45 -4.82 3.47 -15.69
C HIS A 45 -4.28 4.64 -14.90
N VAL A 46 -4.16 5.78 -15.56
CA VAL A 46 -3.65 6.97 -14.89
C VAL A 46 -4.00 8.21 -15.69
N THR A 47 -4.35 9.27 -14.95
CA THR A 47 -4.34 10.64 -15.44
C THR A 47 -2.89 11.20 -15.50
N THR A 48 -1.89 10.57 -14.83
CA THR A 48 -0.48 11.07 -14.78
C THR A 48 0.71 10.08 -14.74
N GLY A 49 0.54 8.76 -14.79
CA GLY A 49 1.58 7.86 -15.35
C GLY A 49 2.47 7.07 -14.38
N THR A 50 2.26 7.07 -13.07
CA THR A 50 3.25 6.44 -12.17
C THR A 50 2.92 4.99 -11.82
N THR A 51 3.65 4.05 -12.41
CA THR A 51 3.58 2.62 -12.05
C THR A 51 4.08 2.39 -10.63
N SER A 52 3.39 1.52 -9.89
CA SER A 52 3.83 1.04 -8.58
C SER A 52 5.17 0.31 -8.70
N ASN A 53 6.16 0.71 -7.91
CA ASN A 53 7.48 0.05 -7.84
C ASN A 53 7.83 -0.45 -6.43
N VAL A 54 6.87 -0.40 -5.51
CA VAL A 54 7.02 -0.83 -4.13
C VAL A 54 7.46 -2.29 -4.01
N THR A 55 8.41 -2.54 -3.11
CA THR A 55 8.73 -3.88 -2.61
C THR A 55 8.14 -4.06 -1.22
N TRP A 56 7.52 -5.22 -0.97
CA TRP A 56 6.83 -5.48 0.29
C TRP A 56 7.56 -6.51 1.14
N ASP A 57 7.65 -6.22 2.43
CA ASP A 57 8.09 -7.17 3.44
C ASP A 57 7.04 -7.25 4.55
N TRP A 58 6.91 -8.44 5.13
CA TRP A 58 5.99 -8.73 6.22
C TRP A 58 6.74 -9.38 7.39
N ASP A 59 6.67 -8.79 8.57
CA ASP A 59 7.41 -9.28 9.76
C ASP A 59 6.57 -10.12 10.73
N GLY A 60 5.32 -10.43 10.37
CA GLY A 60 4.35 -11.09 11.24
C GLY A 60 3.35 -10.12 11.90
N THR A 61 3.65 -8.83 11.93
CA THR A 61 2.83 -7.79 12.58
C THR A 61 2.62 -6.55 11.73
N THR A 62 3.61 -6.23 10.91
CA THR A 62 3.69 -5.00 10.12
C THR A 62 3.97 -5.37 8.66
N LEU A 63 3.17 -4.79 7.77
CA LEU A 63 3.47 -4.77 6.34
C LEU A 63 4.27 -3.50 6.07
N SER A 64 5.47 -3.66 5.53
CA SER A 64 6.33 -2.54 5.14
C SER A 64 6.54 -2.55 3.63
N GLY A 65 6.15 -1.47 2.97
CA GLY A 65 6.46 -1.18 1.59
C GLY A 65 7.65 -0.21 1.52
N SER A 66 8.61 -0.47 0.64
CA SER A 66 9.64 0.50 0.27
C SER A 66 9.47 0.92 -1.19
N GLY A 67 9.41 2.23 -1.44
CA GLY A 67 9.12 2.79 -2.76
C GLY A 67 7.66 3.25 -2.91
N LEU A 68 7.24 3.48 -4.16
CA LEU A 68 5.93 3.99 -4.50
C LEU A 68 4.93 2.85 -4.68
N TYR A 69 3.89 2.86 -3.85
CA TYR A 69 2.65 2.15 -4.09
C TYR A 69 1.65 3.07 -4.78
N SER A 70 1.23 2.73 -6.00
CA SER A 70 0.16 3.44 -6.71
C SER A 70 -1.03 2.51 -6.89
N ALA A 71 -2.22 2.95 -6.49
CA ALA A 71 -3.46 2.18 -6.59
C ALA A 71 -4.56 3.02 -7.22
N ALA A 72 -4.93 2.68 -8.45
CA ALA A 72 -5.95 3.36 -9.24
C ALA A 72 -7.27 2.60 -9.27
N SER A 73 -8.37 3.34 -9.15
CA SER A 73 -9.73 2.84 -9.35
C SER A 73 -10.29 3.33 -10.68
N SER A 74 -11.14 2.52 -11.31
CA SER A 74 -11.75 2.84 -12.61
C SER A 74 -13.16 2.25 -12.75
N ILE A 75 -13.92 2.80 -13.70
CA ILE A 75 -15.25 2.29 -14.06
C ILE A 75 -15.10 1.21 -15.13
N GLY A 76 -14.89 -0.02 -14.67
CA GLY A 76 -14.73 -1.20 -15.52
C GLY A 76 -13.31 -1.76 -15.48
N SER A 77 -13.08 -2.86 -16.19
CA SER A 77 -11.81 -3.61 -16.18
C SER A 77 -10.93 -3.39 -17.41
N SER A 78 -11.38 -2.54 -18.36
CA SER A 78 -10.63 -2.24 -19.58
C SER A 78 -9.58 -1.17 -19.29
N PRO A 79 -8.35 -1.25 -19.86
CA PRO A 79 -7.34 -0.19 -19.77
C PRO A 79 -7.80 1.16 -20.33
N PHE A 80 -8.89 1.18 -21.09
CA PHE A 80 -9.50 2.40 -21.64
C PHE A 80 -10.67 2.93 -20.78
N SER A 81 -10.94 2.30 -19.63
CA SER A 81 -12.00 2.75 -18.73
C SER A 81 -11.65 4.10 -18.08
N SER A 82 -12.68 4.88 -17.77
CA SER A 82 -12.50 6.14 -17.05
C SER A 82 -11.97 5.87 -15.65
N SER A 83 -10.84 6.48 -15.30
CA SER A 83 -10.31 6.45 -13.93
C SER A 83 -11.23 7.25 -13.00
N ILE A 84 -11.36 6.78 -11.76
CA ILE A 84 -12.12 7.44 -10.69
C ILE A 84 -11.15 8.29 -9.87
N LEU A 85 -10.15 7.64 -9.26
CA LEU A 85 -9.06 8.27 -8.52
C LEU A 85 -7.86 7.32 -8.44
N ALA A 86 -6.70 7.85 -8.05
CA ALA A 86 -5.52 7.07 -7.72
C ALA A 86 -4.86 7.55 -6.43
N ASP A 87 -4.54 6.63 -5.53
CA ASP A 87 -3.69 6.88 -4.38
C ASP A 87 -2.23 6.63 -4.74
N ASN A 88 -1.34 7.55 -4.39
CA ASN A 88 0.11 7.42 -4.54
C ASN A 88 0.75 7.56 -3.15
N ILE A 89 1.39 6.49 -2.70
CA ILE A 89 1.88 6.34 -1.33
C ILE A 89 3.34 5.91 -1.36
N GLU A 90 4.21 6.72 -0.78
CA GLU A 90 5.64 6.44 -0.69
C GLU A 90 5.97 5.84 0.69
N ASP A 91 6.62 4.67 0.67
CA ASP A 91 6.98 3.90 1.86
C ASP A 91 5.80 3.58 2.79
N LEU A 92 4.72 3.00 2.23
CA LEU A 92 3.54 2.60 2.99
C LEU A 92 3.91 1.56 4.06
N SER A 93 3.55 1.83 5.31
CA SER A 93 3.63 0.87 6.41
C SER A 93 2.28 0.71 7.10
N ILE A 94 1.83 -0.53 7.29
CA ILE A 94 0.56 -0.87 7.94
C ILE A 94 0.86 -1.75 9.14
N ALA A 95 0.54 -1.24 10.33
CA ALA A 95 0.71 -1.96 11.59
C ALA A 95 -0.52 -1.78 12.49
N SER A 96 -1.10 -2.91 12.94
CA SER A 96 -2.19 -2.90 13.94
C SER A 96 -3.40 -2.02 13.57
N GLY A 97 -3.80 -1.98 12.31
CA GLY A 97 -4.92 -1.14 11.87
C GLY A 97 -4.57 0.30 11.56
N VAL A 98 -3.29 0.68 11.57
CA VAL A 98 -2.84 2.05 11.31
C VAL A 98 -1.88 2.07 10.13
N ALA A 99 -2.17 2.90 9.15
CA ALA A 99 -1.29 3.19 8.02
C ALA A 99 -0.43 4.44 8.26
N THR A 100 0.82 4.34 7.86
CA THR A 100 1.79 5.45 7.83
C THR A 100 2.52 5.45 6.49
N ALA A 101 3.06 6.59 6.10
CA ALA A 101 3.80 6.75 4.85
C ALA A 101 4.75 7.94 4.95
N THR A 102 5.81 7.93 4.14
CA THR A 102 6.67 9.10 3.95
C THR A 102 5.92 10.19 3.18
N LEU A 103 5.16 9.81 2.14
CA LEU A 103 4.34 10.70 1.34
C LEU A 103 3.00 10.04 1.01
N TYR A 104 1.93 10.82 1.01
CA TYR A 104 0.63 10.41 0.51
C TYR A 104 0.07 11.50 -0.40
N SER A 105 -0.48 11.11 -1.54
CA SER A 105 -1.28 11.99 -2.38
C SER A 105 -2.42 11.22 -3.05
N CYS A 106 -3.55 11.89 -3.23
CA CYS A 106 -4.65 11.38 -4.04
C CYS A 106 -4.75 12.20 -5.32
N GLN A 107 -4.94 11.53 -6.45
CA GLN A 107 -5.12 12.15 -7.75
C GLN A 107 -6.50 11.84 -8.31
N GLU A 108 -7.19 12.87 -8.77
CA GLU A 108 -8.49 12.70 -9.43
C GLU A 108 -8.34 11.99 -10.78
N GLY A 109 -9.27 11.09 -11.05
CA GLY A 109 -9.50 10.53 -12.36
C GLY A 109 -10.38 11.44 -13.22
N THR A 110 -10.80 10.92 -14.37
CA THR A 110 -11.69 11.67 -15.29
C THR A 110 -13.17 11.48 -14.99
N PHE A 111 -13.55 10.38 -14.32
CA PHE A 111 -14.95 10.03 -14.10
C PHE A 111 -15.66 11.02 -13.17
N LEU A 112 -15.06 11.33 -12.01
CA LEU A 112 -15.76 12.10 -10.97
C LEU A 112 -16.09 13.53 -11.39
N ALA A 113 -15.24 14.13 -12.24
CA ALA A 113 -15.53 15.42 -12.84
C ALA A 113 -16.81 15.40 -13.70
N THR A 114 -17.13 14.29 -14.36
CA THR A 114 -18.36 14.17 -15.19
C THR A 114 -19.65 14.08 -14.36
N VAL A 115 -19.53 13.74 -13.08
CA VAL A 115 -20.66 13.68 -12.13
C VAL A 115 -20.64 14.84 -11.12
N GLY A 116 -19.78 15.83 -11.34
CA GLY A 116 -19.71 17.03 -10.51
C GLY A 116 -19.16 16.78 -9.10
N ALA A 117 -18.14 15.92 -8.96
CA ALA A 117 -17.55 15.57 -7.68
C ALA A 117 -16.02 15.52 -7.70
N SER A 118 -15.41 15.77 -6.55
CA SER A 118 -14.01 15.47 -6.24
C SER A 118 -13.96 14.36 -5.18
N GLY A 119 -13.46 13.19 -5.57
CA GLY A 119 -13.34 12.02 -4.67
C GLY A 119 -12.14 12.13 -3.74
N CYS A 120 -11.02 12.66 -4.23
CA CYS A 120 -9.84 12.93 -3.43
C CYS A 120 -10.09 14.09 -2.46
N GLY A 121 -10.75 15.15 -2.93
CA GLY A 121 -11.04 16.33 -2.11
C GLY A 121 -12.24 16.17 -1.18
N GLY A 122 -13.20 15.30 -1.49
CA GLY A 122 -14.41 15.14 -0.67
C GLY A 122 -15.38 16.31 -0.79
N TYR A 123 -15.56 16.88 -1.99
CA TYR A 123 -16.52 17.95 -2.25
C TYR A 123 -17.25 17.75 -3.57
N GLY A 124 -18.42 18.38 -3.71
CA GLY A 124 -19.18 18.46 -4.96
C GLY A 124 -19.01 19.82 -5.65
N PHE A 125 -19.10 19.85 -6.98
CA PHE A 125 -18.87 21.02 -7.86
C PHE A 125 -20.06 22.00 -7.94
N GLY A 126 -20.90 22.02 -6.91
CA GLY A 126 -22.05 22.91 -6.85
C GLY A 126 -23.02 22.79 -8.03
N THR A 127 -23.53 23.96 -8.44
CA THR A 127 -24.53 24.14 -9.50
C THR A 127 -23.91 24.36 -10.88
N ASN A 128 -22.68 24.86 -10.94
CA ASN A 128 -21.99 25.16 -12.19
C ASN A 128 -21.22 23.95 -12.77
N PHE A 129 -21.10 22.84 -12.01
CA PHE A 129 -20.35 21.63 -12.38
C PHE A 129 -18.86 21.91 -12.67
N ALA A 130 -18.29 22.95 -12.08
CA ALA A 130 -16.88 23.30 -12.16
C ALA A 130 -16.24 23.24 -10.77
N SER A 131 -15.02 22.70 -10.70
CA SER A 131 -14.26 22.70 -9.45
C SER A 131 -13.66 24.09 -9.21
N ASP A 132 -14.18 24.79 -8.21
CA ASP A 132 -13.63 26.06 -7.71
C ASP A 132 -12.75 25.87 -6.46
N SER A 133 -12.71 24.65 -5.93
CA SER A 133 -11.91 24.25 -4.77
C SER A 133 -10.53 23.74 -5.14
N ILE A 134 -9.62 23.84 -4.17
CA ILE A 134 -8.25 23.32 -4.28
C ILE A 134 -7.99 22.41 -3.08
N THR A 135 -7.54 21.20 -3.34
CA THR A 135 -6.98 20.29 -2.33
C THR A 135 -5.55 19.95 -2.72
N THR A 136 -4.63 20.10 -1.79
CA THR A 136 -3.21 19.78 -1.96
C THR A 136 -2.76 18.80 -0.89
N TRP A 137 -1.98 17.81 -1.33
CA TRP A 137 -1.30 16.87 -0.45
C TRP A 137 0.19 17.20 -0.41
N GLY A 138 0.76 17.15 0.79
CA GLY A 138 2.18 17.36 1.05
C GLY A 138 2.52 18.70 1.74
N PRO A 139 3.75 18.83 2.27
CA PRO A 139 4.77 17.77 2.33
C PRO A 139 4.37 16.62 3.28
N GLY A 140 4.83 15.42 2.95
CA GLY A 140 4.51 14.19 3.67
C GLY A 140 3.05 13.78 3.57
N THR A 141 2.39 13.59 4.71
CA THR A 141 0.95 13.27 4.82
C THR A 141 0.08 14.49 5.12
N THR A 142 0.65 15.70 5.09
CA THR A 142 -0.07 16.95 5.33
C THR A 142 -1.10 17.20 4.23
N ILE A 143 -2.25 17.75 4.59
CA ILE A 143 -3.32 18.10 3.65
C ILE A 143 -3.76 19.53 3.89
N SER A 144 -3.97 20.28 2.81
CA SER A 144 -4.62 21.58 2.83
C SER A 144 -5.76 21.59 1.82
N GLN A 145 -6.89 22.16 2.21
CA GLN A 145 -8.05 22.30 1.36
C GLN A 145 -8.63 23.71 1.52
N THR A 146 -8.97 24.33 0.41
CA THR A 146 -9.79 25.54 0.36
C THR A 146 -10.99 25.25 -0.52
N ILE A 147 -12.17 25.35 0.06
CA ILE A 147 -13.44 25.26 -0.69
C ILE A 147 -13.72 26.62 -1.31
N GLY A 148 -13.98 26.65 -2.62
CA GLY A 148 -14.21 27.86 -3.39
C GLY A 148 -15.56 27.86 -4.12
N GLY A 149 -15.96 29.03 -4.63
CA GLY A 149 -17.13 29.16 -5.50
C GLY A 149 -18.43 28.67 -4.88
N ASP A 150 -19.17 27.85 -5.63
CA ASP A 150 -20.37 27.14 -5.19
C ASP A 150 -20.12 25.67 -4.84
N ASP A 151 -18.85 25.25 -4.69
CA ASP A 151 -18.51 23.91 -4.23
C ASP A 151 -19.01 23.66 -2.81
N VAL A 152 -19.38 22.41 -2.54
CA VAL A 152 -19.93 22.00 -1.24
C VAL A 152 -19.12 20.86 -0.67
N LEU A 153 -18.59 21.03 0.54
CA LEU A 153 -17.91 19.98 1.27
C LEU A 153 -18.89 18.84 1.59
N THR A 154 -18.56 17.61 1.17
CA THR A 154 -19.39 16.42 1.39
C THR A 154 -18.70 15.39 2.30
N ALA A 155 -17.36 15.39 2.33
CA ALA A 155 -16.54 14.55 3.17
C ALA A 155 -15.20 15.26 3.47
N SER A 156 -14.40 14.68 4.37
CA SER A 156 -13.00 15.11 4.50
C SER A 156 -12.20 14.66 3.28
N PRO A 157 -11.13 15.38 2.89
CA PRO A 157 -10.20 14.90 1.88
C PRO A 157 -9.70 13.48 2.21
N ARG A 158 -9.46 12.69 1.17
CA ARG A 158 -8.86 11.36 1.30
C ARG A 158 -7.45 11.50 1.88
N THR A 159 -7.11 10.63 2.83
CA THR A 159 -5.83 10.63 3.53
C THR A 159 -5.25 9.22 3.59
N ILE A 160 -4.03 9.08 4.11
CA ILE A 160 -3.40 7.77 4.38
C ILE A 160 -4.27 6.85 5.24
N SER A 161 -5.18 7.40 6.05
CA SER A 161 -6.13 6.62 6.85
C SER A 161 -7.10 5.77 6.03
N ALA A 162 -7.21 6.00 4.71
CA ALA A 162 -7.93 5.08 3.82
C ALA A 162 -7.31 3.67 3.80
N TYR A 163 -6.07 3.53 4.27
CA TYR A 163 -5.30 2.29 4.35
C TYR A 163 -5.15 1.78 5.78
N ASP A 164 -5.91 2.30 6.74
CA ASP A 164 -5.96 1.83 8.14
C ASP A 164 -6.55 0.40 8.21
N PHE A 165 -5.76 -0.55 7.71
CA PHE A 165 -6.10 -1.95 7.55
C PHE A 165 -5.52 -2.75 8.69
N GLY A 166 -6.34 -3.65 9.23
CA GLY A 166 -5.92 -4.64 10.20
C GLY A 166 -5.43 -5.92 9.51
N PHE A 167 -4.63 -6.70 10.24
CA PHE A 167 -4.43 -8.10 9.87
C PHE A 167 -5.77 -8.84 9.91
N VAL A 168 -6.09 -9.54 8.82
CA VAL A 168 -7.34 -10.32 8.70
C VAL A 168 -7.05 -11.81 8.86
N SER A 169 -6.12 -12.35 8.06
CA SER A 169 -5.86 -13.79 8.05
C SER A 169 -4.54 -14.16 7.35
N PHE A 170 -4.09 -15.39 7.60
CA PHE A 170 -3.13 -16.10 6.77
C PHE A 170 -3.77 -17.34 6.15
N THR A 171 -3.23 -17.79 5.02
CA THR A 171 -3.33 -19.22 4.65
C THR A 171 -2.15 -20.00 5.23
N GLY A 172 -2.35 -21.29 5.49
CA GLY A 172 -1.27 -22.18 5.95
C GLY A 172 -0.73 -21.82 7.33
N THR A 173 0.61 -21.77 7.45
CA THR A 173 1.30 -21.43 8.72
C THR A 173 1.70 -19.96 8.82
N GLY A 174 1.48 -19.18 7.75
CA GLY A 174 1.57 -17.73 7.72
C GLY A 174 2.92 -17.14 7.28
N LEU A 175 3.95 -17.97 7.09
CA LEU A 175 5.29 -17.52 6.64
C LEU A 175 6.00 -18.53 5.72
N THR A 176 5.27 -19.50 5.16
CA THR A 176 5.85 -20.45 4.19
C THR A 176 5.64 -19.99 2.76
N LEU A 177 6.50 -20.44 1.85
CA LEU A 177 6.40 -20.09 0.43
C LEU A 177 5.02 -20.43 -0.12
N GLY A 178 4.36 -19.44 -0.72
CA GLY A 178 3.02 -19.58 -1.26
C GLY A 178 1.89 -19.30 -0.25
N ASP A 179 2.17 -19.18 1.05
CA ASP A 179 1.20 -18.65 2.00
C ASP A 179 0.79 -17.23 1.61
N THR A 180 -0.44 -16.87 1.93
CA THR A 180 -0.98 -15.54 1.68
C THR A 180 -1.26 -14.81 2.98
N VAL A 181 -1.07 -13.50 2.96
CA VAL A 181 -1.36 -12.57 4.05
C VAL A 181 -2.48 -11.66 3.57
N THR A 182 -3.56 -11.56 4.34
CA THR A 182 -4.66 -10.64 4.04
C THR A 182 -4.70 -9.53 5.07
N LEU A 183 -4.64 -8.29 4.60
CA LEU A 183 -4.92 -7.09 5.37
C LEU A 183 -6.20 -6.45 4.83
N GLY A 184 -7.02 -5.85 5.69
CA GLY A 184 -8.25 -5.18 5.26
C GLY A 184 -8.92 -4.36 6.33
N ASN A 185 -10.01 -3.69 5.96
CA ASN A 185 -10.75 -2.77 6.83
C ASN A 185 -11.71 -3.47 7.83
N GLY A 186 -11.61 -4.79 7.99
CA GLY A 186 -12.48 -5.59 8.87
C GLY A 186 -13.87 -5.89 8.30
N VAL A 187 -14.18 -5.43 7.09
CA VAL A 187 -15.41 -5.77 6.35
C VAL A 187 -15.06 -6.73 5.22
N GLY A 188 -15.78 -7.85 5.11
CA GLY A 188 -15.51 -8.85 4.08
C GLY A 188 -15.69 -8.28 2.66
N VAL A 189 -14.74 -8.55 1.75
CA VAL A 189 -14.86 -8.18 0.34
C VAL A 189 -16.14 -8.79 -0.25
N GLY A 190 -16.94 -7.97 -0.94
CA GLY A 190 -18.27 -8.33 -1.43
C GLY A 190 -19.41 -8.09 -0.42
N SER A 191 -19.08 -7.66 0.80
CA SER A 191 -20.07 -7.29 1.82
C SER A 191 -20.18 -5.78 1.95
N GLN A 192 -21.39 -5.32 2.23
CA GLN A 192 -21.65 -3.95 2.66
C GLN A 192 -21.63 -3.89 4.19
N GLY A 193 -20.69 -3.13 4.73
CA GLY A 193 -20.59 -2.85 6.16
C GLY A 193 -21.23 -1.52 6.53
N VAL A 194 -21.45 -1.33 7.82
CA VAL A 194 -21.80 -0.03 8.38
C VAL A 194 -20.55 0.86 8.26
N GLY A 195 -20.57 1.80 7.32
CA GLY A 195 -19.43 2.71 7.06
C GLY A 195 -18.72 2.53 5.72
N GLY A 196 -19.12 1.56 4.88
CA GLY A 196 -18.54 1.36 3.55
C GLY A 196 -18.52 -0.10 3.11
N GLY A 197 -18.03 -0.35 1.90
CA GLY A 197 -17.81 -1.70 1.41
C GLY A 197 -16.50 -2.31 1.92
N GLY A 198 -16.42 -3.64 1.91
CA GLY A 198 -15.20 -4.36 2.28
C GLY A 198 -14.03 -4.06 1.36
N GLU A 199 -12.86 -3.85 1.95
CA GLU A 199 -11.60 -3.57 1.24
C GLU A 199 -10.49 -4.43 1.84
N ALA A 200 -9.69 -5.06 0.96
CA ALA A 200 -8.60 -5.93 1.38
C ALA A 200 -7.46 -5.98 0.37
N MET A 201 -6.23 -6.01 0.90
CA MET A 201 -5.00 -6.31 0.19
C MET A 201 -4.58 -7.75 0.50
N VAL A 202 -4.27 -8.52 -0.54
CA VAL A 202 -3.79 -9.89 -0.42
C VAL A 202 -2.37 -9.97 -0.95
N PHE A 203 -1.48 -10.48 -0.13
CA PHE A 203 -0.06 -10.67 -0.44
C PHE A 203 0.27 -12.15 -0.46
N GLN A 204 1.26 -12.55 -1.25
CA GLN A 204 1.80 -13.91 -1.27
C GLN A 204 3.27 -13.90 -0.86
N VAL A 205 3.65 -14.82 0.02
CA VAL A 205 5.05 -15.03 0.43
C VAL A 205 5.83 -15.60 -0.75
N VAL A 206 6.89 -14.91 -1.14
CA VAL A 206 7.77 -15.30 -2.24
C VAL A 206 9.18 -15.64 -1.75
N PRO A 207 9.94 -16.46 -2.48
CA PRO A 207 11.33 -16.72 -2.12
C PRO A 207 12.14 -15.43 -2.17
N VAL A 208 12.88 -15.16 -1.10
CA VAL A 208 13.97 -14.17 -1.15
C VAL A 208 14.99 -14.68 -2.17
N PRO A 209 15.41 -13.87 -3.16
CA PRO A 209 16.45 -14.28 -4.09
C PRO A 209 17.69 -14.71 -3.30
N ALA A 210 17.99 -16.02 -3.32
CA ALA A 210 19.03 -16.65 -2.50
C ALA A 210 20.43 -15.98 -2.64
N ALA A 211 20.63 -15.24 -3.73
CA ALA A 211 21.80 -14.40 -3.97
C ALA A 211 22.07 -13.44 -2.80
N ALA A 212 21.08 -12.72 -2.26
CA ALA A 212 21.31 -11.71 -1.23
C ALA A 212 21.95 -12.30 0.05
N TRP A 213 21.45 -13.47 0.47
CA TRP A 213 21.96 -14.18 1.65
C TRP A 213 23.30 -14.86 1.41
N LEU A 214 23.48 -15.46 0.23
CA LEU A 214 24.75 -16.13 -0.14
C LEU A 214 25.88 -15.12 -0.29
N PHE A 215 25.63 -13.95 -0.89
CA PHE A 215 26.66 -12.91 -1.02
C PHE A 215 26.99 -12.26 0.32
N GLY A 216 26.01 -11.96 1.17
CA GLY A 216 26.26 -11.39 2.49
C GLY A 216 27.08 -12.32 3.40
N SER A 217 26.72 -13.61 3.44
CA SER A 217 27.47 -14.61 4.22
C SER A 217 28.85 -14.91 3.63
N ALA A 218 28.99 -14.97 2.30
CA ALA A 218 30.29 -15.15 1.64
C ALA A 218 31.22 -13.95 1.86
N LEU A 219 30.71 -12.71 1.77
CA LEU A 219 31.50 -11.50 2.06
C LEU A 219 31.89 -11.41 3.54
N GLY A 220 31.01 -11.79 4.45
CA GLY A 220 31.33 -11.89 5.88
C GLY A 220 32.45 -12.89 6.16
N LEU A 221 32.39 -14.08 5.54
CA LEU A 221 33.44 -15.09 5.63
C LEU A 221 34.76 -14.63 5.00
N LEU A 222 34.72 -13.96 3.85
CA LEU A 222 35.89 -13.38 3.18
C LEU A 222 36.54 -12.27 4.02
N GLY A 223 35.74 -11.38 4.60
CA GLY A 223 36.23 -10.32 5.51
C GLY A 223 36.87 -10.89 6.78
N TRP A 224 36.31 -11.97 7.33
CA TRP A 224 36.88 -12.67 8.48
C TRP A 224 38.17 -13.42 8.13
N ALA A 225 38.22 -14.09 6.97
CA ALA A 225 39.41 -14.78 6.50
C ALA A 225 40.57 -13.79 6.30
N ARG A 226 40.30 -12.60 5.73
CA ARG A 226 41.32 -11.55 5.53
C ARG A 226 41.91 -11.03 6.83
N ARG A 227 41.11 -10.95 7.90
CA ARG A 227 41.56 -10.52 9.25
C ARG A 227 42.44 -11.52 9.99
N ARG A 228 42.60 -12.75 9.48
CA ARG A 228 43.47 -13.78 10.09
C ARG A 228 44.83 -13.90 9.43
N VAL A 229 45.02 -13.29 8.25
CA VAL A 229 46.25 -13.38 7.46
C VAL A 229 47.17 -12.18 7.70
N VAL A 230 46.68 -11.14 8.38
CA VAL A 230 47.45 -9.98 8.88
C VAL A 230 47.50 -10.07 10.40
#